data_AF-A0A0R2Q1A5-F1
#
_entry.id   AF-A0A0R2Q1A5-F1
#
_cell.length_a   1.000
_cell.length_b   1.000
_cell.length_c   1.000
_cell.angle_alpha   90.00
_cell.angle_beta   90.00
_cell.angle_gamma   90.00
#
_symmetry.space_group_name_H-M   'P 1'
#
loop_
_entity.id
_entity.type
_entity.pdbx_description
1 polymer ?
#
loop_
_entity_poly.entity_id
_entity_poly.type
_entity_poly.pdbx_seq_one_letter_code
_entity_poly.pdbx_strand_id
1 'polypeptide(L)'
;MFNFSGSEIFFLLILGLVILGPEKLPGVIRKAGKLYGEFKRITTDAQGEFKDVFGDTIGELKDTAQGYKTMFDSASREANSTIKDATQFNSSVSTPAPVNKVQEPVEPKFIPFDIGLPGDPDDQSSAS
;
A
#
# COMPACT_ATOMS: atom_id res chain seq x y z
N MET A 1 -12.58 -6.65 9.53
CA MET A 1 -13.70 -7.44 8.95
C MET A 1 -13.23 -8.90 8.84
N PHE A 2 -13.47 -9.70 9.88
CA PHE A 2 -13.27 -11.16 9.85
C PHE A 2 -14.52 -11.76 10.49
N ASN A 3 -15.56 -11.95 9.68
CA ASN A 3 -16.81 -12.56 10.11
C ASN A 3 -16.67 -14.08 9.96
N PHE A 4 -15.78 -14.69 10.73
CA PHE A 4 -15.71 -16.15 10.77
C PHE A 4 -16.86 -16.67 11.62
N SER A 5 -17.92 -17.15 10.98
CA SER A 5 -18.95 -17.93 11.64
C SER A 5 -18.41 -19.32 11.98
N GLY A 6 -18.92 -19.94 13.04
CA GLY A 6 -18.55 -21.32 13.41
C GLY A 6 -18.76 -22.33 12.26
N SER A 7 -19.70 -22.04 11.36
CA SER A 7 -19.93 -22.82 10.13
C SER A 7 -18.75 -22.76 9.15
N GLU A 8 -18.11 -21.60 8.98
CA GLU A 8 -16.98 -21.44 8.06
C GLU A 8 -15.72 -22.11 8.60
N ILE A 9 -15.48 -22.08 9.92
CA ILE A 9 -14.42 -22.88 10.53
C ILE A 9 -14.65 -24.37 10.23
N PHE A 10 -15.89 -24.86 10.39
CA PHE A 10 -16.20 -26.27 10.15
C PHE A 10 -15.99 -26.67 8.69
N PHE A 11 -16.41 -25.81 7.75
CA PHE A 11 -16.19 -26.00 6.32
C PHE A 11 -14.70 -26.07 5.97
N LEU A 12 -13.88 -25.14 6.49
CA LEU A 12 -12.44 -25.14 6.27
C LEU A 12 -11.75 -26.37 6.89
N LEU A 13 -12.25 -26.87 8.02
CA LEU A 13 -11.74 -28.07 8.66
C LEU A 13 -11.97 -29.29 7.76
N ILE A 14 -13.17 -29.45 7.21
CA ILE A 14 -13.47 -30.51 6.23
C ILE A 14 -12.62 -30.33 4.97
N LEU A 15 -12.53 -29.13 4.42
CA LEU A 15 -11.75 -28.86 3.21
C LEU A 15 -10.27 -29.19 3.41
N GLY A 16 -9.70 -28.83 4.56
CA GLY A 16 -8.33 -29.18 4.93
C GLY A 16 -8.13 -30.69 5.07
N LEU A 17 -9.10 -31.40 5.66
CA LEU A 17 -9.09 -32.87 5.74
C LEU A 17 -9.18 -33.53 4.36
N VAL A 18 -9.91 -32.97 3.40
CA VAL A 18 -10.03 -33.52 2.03
C VAL A 18 -8.77 -33.26 1.22
N ILE A 19 -8.25 -32.04 1.25
CA ILE A 19 -7.07 -31.64 0.46
C ILE A 19 -5.81 -32.34 0.97
N LEU A 20 -5.58 -32.30 2.28
CA LEU A 20 -4.35 -32.78 2.90
C LEU A 20 -4.48 -34.22 3.42
N GLY A 21 -5.69 -34.63 3.82
CA GLY A 21 -5.96 -35.91 4.45
C GLY A 21 -6.01 -35.82 5.99
N PRO A 22 -6.93 -36.55 6.66
CA PRO A 22 -7.02 -36.60 8.12
C PRO A 22 -5.75 -37.12 8.80
N GLU A 23 -4.98 -37.96 8.14
CA GLU A 23 -3.76 -38.54 8.70
C GLU A 23 -2.56 -37.59 8.63
N LYS A 24 -2.53 -36.69 7.65
CA LYS A 24 -1.39 -35.79 7.40
C LYS A 24 -1.53 -34.47 8.16
N LEU A 25 -2.76 -33.98 8.34
CA LEU A 25 -3.08 -32.76 9.09
C LEU A 25 -2.46 -32.73 10.51
N PRO A 26 -2.63 -33.75 11.38
CA PRO A 26 -2.01 -33.76 12.71
C PRO A 26 -0.48 -33.79 12.64
N GLY A 27 0.09 -34.45 11.63
CA GLY A 27 1.54 -34.43 11.39
C GLY A 27 2.05 -33.02 11.07
N VAL A 28 1.35 -32.29 10.20
CA VAL A 28 1.71 -30.91 9.84
C VAL A 28 1.54 -29.96 11.02
N ILE A 29 0.43 -30.02 11.75
CA ILE A 29 0.23 -29.20 12.95
C ILE A 29 1.31 -29.48 13.99
N ARG A 30 1.70 -30.74 14.22
CA ARG A 30 2.78 -31.07 15.16
C ARG A 30 4.12 -30.46 14.74
N LYS A 31 4.46 -30.52 13.45
CA LYS A 31 5.69 -29.93 12.92
C LYS A 31 5.67 -28.40 12.99
N ALA A 32 4.58 -27.79 12.53
CA ALA A 32 4.38 -26.34 12.58
C ALA A 32 4.35 -25.83 14.02
N GLY A 33 3.68 -26.54 14.93
CA GLY A 33 3.62 -26.21 16.35
C GLY A 33 4.98 -26.33 17.04
N LYS A 34 5.78 -27.35 16.72
CA LYS A 34 7.16 -27.47 17.21
C LYS A 34 8.01 -26.30 16.71
N LEU A 35 7.97 -26.00 15.42
CA LEU A 35 8.70 -24.88 14.82
C LEU A 35 8.26 -23.53 15.41
N TYR A 36 6.95 -23.33 15.57
CA TYR A 36 6.40 -22.13 16.20
C TYR A 36 6.79 -22.02 17.68
N GLY A 37 6.82 -23.14 18.41
CA GLY A 37 7.27 -23.17 19.80
C GLY A 37 8.74 -22.80 19.95
N GLU A 38 9.60 -23.35 19.10
CA GLU A 38 11.02 -23.01 19.03
C GLU A 38 11.21 -21.53 18.63
N PHE A 39 10.51 -21.07 17.60
CA PHE A 39 10.54 -19.67 17.17
C PHE A 39 10.04 -18.71 18.26
N LYS A 40 8.94 -19.05 18.94
CA LYS A 40 8.39 -18.26 20.05
C LYS A 40 9.38 -18.18 21.20
N ARG A 41 10.05 -19.27 21.54
CA ARG A 41 11.06 -19.29 22.61
C ARG A 41 12.25 -18.39 22.24
N ILE A 42 12.81 -18.56 21.05
CA ILE A 42 13.89 -17.69 20.53
C ILE A 42 13.46 -16.23 20.55
N THR A 43 12.23 -15.93 20.10
CA THR A 43 11.69 -14.57 20.07
C THR A 43 11.44 -14.03 21.47
N THR A 44 11.05 -14.87 22.44
CA THR A 44 10.79 -14.47 23.83
C THR A 44 12.10 -14.15 24.55
N ASP A 45 13.12 -15.00 24.37
CA ASP A 45 14.46 -14.80 24.92
C ASP A 45 15.10 -13.56 24.27
N ALA A 46 15.00 -13.44 22.94
CA ALA A 46 15.43 -12.26 22.21
C ALA A 46 14.66 -11.01 22.61
N GLN A 47 13.36 -11.07 22.91
CA GLN A 47 12.58 -9.92 23.41
C GLN A 47 12.97 -9.50 24.83
N GLY A 48 13.49 -10.40 25.65
CA GLY A 48 14.05 -10.08 26.96
C GLY A 48 15.31 -9.22 26.78
N GLU A 49 16.27 -9.74 26.00
CA GLU A 49 17.53 -9.05 25.73
C GLU A 49 17.35 -7.80 24.85
N PHE A 50 16.49 -7.85 23.82
CA PHE A 50 16.15 -6.69 22.99
C PHE A 50 15.39 -5.64 23.80
N LYS A 51 14.52 -6.00 24.74
CA LYS A 51 13.85 -4.97 25.54
C LYS A 51 14.80 -4.30 26.51
N ASP A 52 15.84 -4.97 26.98
CA ASP A 52 16.89 -4.31 27.77
C ASP A 52 17.82 -3.45 26.89
N VAL A 53 18.23 -3.93 25.72
CA VAL A 53 19.21 -3.22 24.86
C VAL A 53 18.55 -2.13 23.99
N PHE A 54 17.38 -2.42 23.42
CA PHE A 54 16.61 -1.50 22.58
C PHE A 54 15.47 -0.82 23.33
N GLY A 55 15.18 -1.16 24.59
CA GLY A 55 14.13 -0.49 25.36
C GLY A 55 14.39 1.00 25.49
N ASP A 56 15.63 1.37 25.78
CA ASP A 56 16.06 2.77 25.85
C ASP A 56 15.97 3.45 24.48
N THR A 57 16.48 2.80 23.42
CA THR A 57 16.41 3.35 22.05
C THR A 57 14.97 3.49 21.53
N ILE A 58 14.11 2.50 21.78
CA ILE A 58 12.69 2.52 21.40
C ILE A 58 11.94 3.58 22.24
N GLY A 59 12.30 3.75 23.51
CA GLY A 59 11.80 4.81 24.38
C GLY A 59 12.10 6.19 23.81
N GLU A 60 13.36 6.46 23.51
CA GLU A 60 13.81 7.72 22.89
C GLU A 60 13.18 7.98 21.52
N LEU A 61 13.08 6.94 20.68
CA LEU A 61 12.39 7.00 19.39
C LEU A 61 10.90 7.32 19.55
N LYS A 62 10.25 6.72 20.55
CA LYS A 62 8.83 6.95 20.83
C LYS A 62 8.59 8.35 21.39
N ASP A 63 9.48 8.86 22.23
CA ASP A 63 9.39 10.22 22.75
C ASP A 63 9.65 11.25 21.64
N THR A 64 10.63 11.00 20.77
CA THR A 64 10.87 11.79 19.56
C THR A 64 9.65 11.77 18.64
N ALA A 65 9.10 10.60 18.36
CA ALA A 65 7.92 10.44 17.52
C ALA A 65 6.68 11.11 18.12
N GLN A 66 6.51 11.08 19.45
CA GLN A 66 5.44 11.81 20.14
C GLN A 66 5.64 13.32 20.03
N GLY A 67 6.87 13.81 20.20
CA GLY A 67 7.21 15.22 19.97
C GLY A 67 6.83 15.67 18.55
N TYR A 68 7.25 14.91 17.54
CA TYR A 68 6.88 15.17 16.14
C TYR A 68 5.37 15.08 15.91
N LYS A 69 4.67 14.11 16.51
CA LYS A 69 3.22 13.97 16.38
C LYS A 69 2.49 15.16 17.00
N THR A 70 2.90 15.63 18.18
CA THR A 70 2.29 16.79 18.83
C THR A 70 2.56 18.08 18.06
N MET A 71 3.77 18.27 17.55
CA MET A 71 4.10 19.41 16.67
C MET A 71 3.29 19.36 15.38
N PHE A 72 3.17 18.17 14.77
CA PHE A 72 2.40 17.98 13.54
C PHE A 72 0.90 18.17 13.76
N ASP A 73 0.33 17.65 14.86
CA ASP A 73 -1.08 17.86 15.21
C ASP A 73 -1.36 19.33 15.50
N SER A 74 -0.44 20.04 16.14
CA SER A 74 -0.57 21.48 16.40
C SER A 74 -0.47 22.29 15.10
N ALA A 75 0.54 22.02 14.27
CA ALA A 75 0.71 22.65 12.96
C ALA A 75 -0.44 22.34 12.01
N SER A 76 -0.98 21.12 12.04
CA SER A 76 -2.13 20.70 11.26
C SER A 76 -3.40 21.39 11.73
N ARG A 77 -3.61 21.53 13.05
CA ARG A 77 -4.73 22.32 13.60
C ARG A 77 -4.65 23.78 13.21
N GLU A 78 -3.46 24.38 13.31
CA GLU A 78 -3.20 25.78 12.94
C GLU A 78 -3.39 25.99 11.43
N ALA A 79 -2.81 25.14 10.60
CA ALA A 79 -2.99 25.18 9.15
C ALA A 79 -4.46 24.98 8.76
N ASN A 80 -5.19 24.08 9.43
CA ASN A 80 -6.61 23.86 9.15
C ASN A 80 -7.46 25.05 9.61
N SER A 81 -7.11 25.74 10.71
CA SER A 81 -7.76 27.00 11.09
C SER A 81 -7.42 28.14 10.15
N THR A 82 -6.16 28.31 9.73
CA THR A 82 -5.77 29.36 8.79
C THR A 82 -6.34 29.13 7.40
N ILE A 83 -6.40 27.88 6.93
CA ILE A 83 -7.07 27.55 5.67
C ILE A 83 -8.57 27.78 5.80
N LYS A 84 -9.21 27.43 6.92
CA LYS A 84 -10.63 27.74 7.16
C LYS A 84 -10.88 29.24 7.18
N ASP A 85 -10.08 30.01 7.90
CA ASP A 85 -10.19 31.47 7.99
C ASP A 85 -9.89 32.15 6.65
N ALA A 86 -8.90 31.67 5.88
CA ALA A 86 -8.61 32.15 4.54
C ALA A 86 -9.73 31.78 3.55
N THR A 87 -10.33 30.60 3.67
CA THR A 87 -11.52 30.24 2.89
C THR A 87 -12.74 31.06 3.31
N GLN A 88 -12.85 31.48 4.57
CA GLN A 88 -13.95 32.31 5.07
C GLN A 88 -13.78 33.79 4.66
N PHE A 89 -12.53 34.29 4.61
CA PHE A 89 -12.19 35.60 4.03
C PHE A 89 -12.45 35.64 2.52
N ASN A 90 -12.15 34.56 1.80
CA ASN A 90 -12.42 34.45 0.35
C ASN A 90 -13.91 34.18 0.03
N SER A 91 -14.70 33.68 1.00
CA SER A 91 -16.14 33.43 0.81
C SER A 91 -17.00 34.70 0.82
N SER A 92 -16.39 35.88 1.07
CA SER A 92 -17.07 37.18 1.08
C SER A 92 -16.93 37.96 -0.24
N VAL A 93 -16.37 37.35 -1.30
CA VAL A 93 -16.39 37.89 -2.66
C VAL A 93 -17.16 36.93 -3.57
N SER A 94 -18.46 37.21 -3.76
CA SER A 94 -19.21 36.79 -4.95
C SER A 94 -19.05 37.89 -6.02
N THR A 95 -18.87 37.73 -7.33
CA THR A 95 -18.59 36.65 -8.31
C THR A 95 -18.34 37.41 -9.64
N PRO A 96 -17.51 36.93 -10.58
CA PRO A 96 -18.02 36.80 -11.94
C PRO A 96 -17.86 35.37 -12.46
N ALA A 97 -18.95 34.86 -13.02
CA ALA A 97 -19.10 33.51 -13.54
C ALA A 97 -18.10 33.22 -14.66
N PRO A 98 -17.56 31.99 -14.78
CA PRO A 98 -16.98 31.54 -16.03
C PRO A 98 -18.15 31.27 -17.01
N VAL A 99 -18.30 32.17 -17.97
CA VAL A 99 -19.12 31.98 -19.16
C VAL A 99 -18.53 30.86 -20.02
N ASN A 100 -19.44 30.07 -20.58
CA ASN A 100 -19.31 29.17 -21.72
C ASN A 100 -18.78 27.74 -21.54
N LYS A 101 -19.76 26.82 -21.62
CA LYS A 101 -19.62 25.52 -22.30
C LYS A 101 -19.12 25.70 -23.73
N VAL A 102 -17.99 25.08 -24.05
CA VAL A 102 -17.63 24.47 -25.36
C VAL A 102 -16.79 23.23 -24.98
N GLN A 103 -17.31 22.00 -25.06
CA GLN A 103 -17.01 21.00 -26.12
C GLN A 103 -15.50 20.93 -26.45
N GLU A 104 -14.78 19.81 -26.38
CA GLU A 104 -15.09 18.42 -26.76
C GLU A 104 -14.14 17.42 -26.03
N PRO A 105 -14.49 16.12 -25.92
CA PRO A 105 -13.59 15.08 -25.43
C PRO A 105 -12.43 14.90 -26.42
N VAL A 106 -11.21 15.21 -25.99
CA VAL A 106 -10.02 14.99 -26.82
C VAL A 106 -9.66 13.51 -26.73
N GLU A 107 -10.14 12.70 -27.67
CA GLU A 107 -9.66 11.33 -27.85
C GLU A 107 -8.15 11.36 -28.14
N PRO A 108 -7.32 10.61 -27.40
CA PRO A 108 -5.93 10.47 -27.77
C PRO A 108 -5.83 9.63 -29.05
N LYS A 109 -5.61 10.30 -30.19
CA LYS A 109 -5.34 9.66 -31.46
C LYS A 109 -4.00 8.92 -31.37
N PHE A 110 -4.06 7.60 -31.37
CA PHE A 110 -2.90 6.71 -31.40
C PHE A 110 -2.09 6.97 -32.67
N ILE A 111 -0.83 7.38 -32.51
CA ILE A 111 0.14 7.50 -33.60
C ILE A 111 0.96 6.19 -33.65
N PRO A 112 0.83 5.36 -34.69
CA PRO A 112 1.74 4.25 -34.87
C PRO A 112 3.13 4.82 -35.19
N PHE A 113 4.15 4.34 -34.47
CA PHE A 113 5.53 4.64 -34.77
C PHE A 113 5.91 3.91 -36.07
N ASP A 114 6.01 4.64 -37.18
CA ASP A 114 6.71 4.15 -38.38
C ASP A 114 8.21 4.14 -38.07
N ILE A 115 8.70 2.98 -37.66
CA ILE A 115 10.14 2.69 -37.62
C ILE A 115 10.57 2.60 -39.08
N GLY A 116 11.07 3.72 -39.62
CA GLY A 116 11.67 3.76 -40.95
C GLY A 116 12.87 2.82 -41.03
N LEU A 117 12.67 1.68 -41.69
CA LEU A 117 13.77 0.84 -42.17
C LEU A 117 14.51 1.63 -43.26
N PRO A 118 15.83 1.89 -43.14
CA PRO A 118 16.61 2.42 -44.24
C PRO A 118 16.63 1.38 -45.38
N GLY A 119 16.09 1.75 -46.53
CA GLY A 119 16.11 0.93 -47.74
C GLY A 119 17.53 0.80 -48.31
N ASP A 120 17.86 -0.40 -48.78
CA ASP A 120 19.11 -0.73 -49.46
C ASP A 120 19.30 0.14 -50.72
N PRO A 121 20.49 0.73 -50.93
CA PRO A 121 20.71 1.63 -52.05
C PRO A 121 21.46 0.92 -53.18
N ASP A 122 20.84 -0.01 -53.91
CA ASP A 122 21.45 -0.58 -55.11
C ASP A 122 20.39 -1.07 -56.11
N ASP A 123 19.92 -0.19 -57.00
CA ASP A 123 19.67 -0.60 -58.40
C ASP A 123 19.60 0.62 -59.34
N GLN A 124 20.77 1.20 -59.63
CA GLN A 124 20.96 1.86 -60.92
C GLN A 124 21.44 0.78 -61.89
N SER A 125 20.52 0.19 -62.65
CA SER A 125 20.89 -0.67 -63.76
C SER A 125 19.81 -0.72 -64.82
N SER A 126 20.17 -0.23 -66.01
CA SER A 126 19.64 -0.64 -67.31
C SER A 126 18.19 -0.21 -67.57
N ALA A 127 17.73 0.21 -68.73
CA ALA A 127 18.10 0.35 -70.14
C ALA A 127 16.72 0.76 -70.76
N SER A 128 16.51 1.41 -71.88
CA SER A 128 17.22 1.86 -73.06
C SER A 128 16.27 2.84 -73.76
#